data_AF-A0A965D1W1-F1
#
_entry.id   AF-A0A965D1W1-F1
#
_cell.length_a   1.000
_cell.length_b   1.000
_cell.length_c   1.000
_cell.angle_alpha   90.00
_cell.angle_beta   90.00
_cell.angle_gamma   90.00
#
_symmetry.space_group_name_H-M   'P 1'
#
loop_
_entity.id
_entity.type
_entity.pdbx_description
1 polymer ?
#
loop_
_entity_poly.entity_id
_entity_poly.type
_entity_poly.pdbx_seq_one_letter_code
_entity_poly.pdbx_strand_id
1 'polypeptide(L)'
;MKKSFILGALTVATLAAGAVSAGTMDDVKARGKLNCGVTTGLVGFAAPDANGVWDGFDVSVCRAVAAAVLGDPTAVEFVTTTGQTRFTALASGEIDMLARNTTWTFSRDVDLKFEFVGVNYYDGQGFMVPKSLGVASAKELDGA
;
A
#
# COMPACT_ATOMS: atom_id res chain seq x y z
N MET A 1 25.73 51.31 48.93
CA MET A 1 25.61 50.82 47.53
C MET A 1 25.98 49.35 47.49
N LYS A 2 25.43 48.61 46.52
CA LYS A 2 25.58 47.16 46.22
C LYS A 2 24.57 46.22 46.91
N LYS A 3 23.41 46.09 46.28
CA LYS A 3 22.50 44.93 46.39
C LYS A 3 23.00 43.88 45.38
N SER A 4 23.36 42.69 45.85
CA SER A 4 23.63 41.54 44.97
C SER A 4 22.34 40.75 44.76
N PHE A 5 21.81 40.82 43.54
CA PHE A 5 20.80 39.88 43.05
C PHE A 5 21.54 38.77 42.30
N ILE A 6 21.50 37.54 42.82
CA ILE A 6 21.94 36.36 42.08
C ILE A 6 20.73 35.85 41.29
N LEU A 7 20.72 36.18 39.99
CA LEU A 7 19.81 35.59 39.01
C LEU A 7 20.40 34.23 38.62
N GLY A 8 19.93 33.15 39.25
CA GLY A 8 20.30 31.78 38.91
C GLY A 8 19.61 31.36 37.61
N ALA A 9 20.42 30.92 36.64
CA ALA A 9 20.04 30.65 35.26
C ALA A 9 18.95 29.56 35.13
N LEU A 10 17.91 29.88 34.35
CA LEU A 10 16.91 28.92 33.88
C LEU A 10 17.55 28.10 32.74
N THR A 11 17.93 26.86 33.01
CA THR A 11 18.34 25.91 31.97
C THR A 11 17.10 25.51 31.16
N VAL A 12 16.91 26.15 30.01
CA VAL A 12 15.94 25.70 29.01
C VAL A 12 16.50 24.41 28.41
N ALA A 13 16.08 23.28 28.96
CA ALA A 13 16.21 21.99 28.28
C ALA A 13 15.32 22.06 27.04
N THR A 14 15.92 22.39 25.91
CA THR A 14 15.31 22.20 24.60
C THR A 14 15.09 20.70 24.42
N LEU A 15 13.89 20.22 24.74
CA LEU A 15 13.38 18.99 24.15
C LEU A 15 13.27 19.25 22.64
N ALA A 16 14.37 19.05 21.92
CA ALA A 16 14.30 18.60 20.56
C ALA A 16 13.73 17.18 20.62
N ALA A 17 12.42 17.09 20.84
CA ALA A 17 11.65 15.96 20.36
C ALA A 17 11.88 15.99 18.85
N GLY A 18 12.87 15.25 18.38
CA GLY A 18 12.98 14.94 16.97
C GLY A 18 11.60 14.44 16.57
N ALA A 19 10.95 15.17 15.68
CA ALA A 19 9.76 14.65 15.03
C ALA A 19 10.22 13.37 14.33
N VAL A 20 9.97 12.22 14.94
CA VAL A 20 10.06 10.94 14.26
C VAL A 20 8.87 10.92 13.31
N SER A 21 9.00 11.67 12.22
CA SER A 21 8.27 11.39 11.00
C SER A 21 9.16 10.44 10.23
N ALA A 22 9.16 9.16 10.62
CA ALA A 22 9.62 8.11 9.72
C ALA A 22 8.51 7.97 8.67
N GLY A 23 8.49 8.90 7.71
CA GLY A 23 7.53 8.89 6.64
C GLY A 23 7.94 7.83 5.62
N THR A 24 7.02 6.96 5.21
CA THR A 24 7.24 5.98 4.12
C THR A 24 7.89 6.63 2.90
N MET A 25 7.52 7.88 2.59
CA MET A 25 8.12 8.69 1.53
C MET A 25 9.63 8.90 1.69
N ASP A 26 10.09 9.19 2.90
CA ASP A 26 11.50 9.44 3.18
C ASP A 26 12.30 8.13 3.10
N ASP A 27 11.73 7.03 3.59
CA ASP A 27 12.33 5.69 3.47
C ASP A 27 12.48 5.27 2.00
N VAL A 28 11.43 5.48 1.20
CA VAL A 28 11.43 5.23 -0.25
C VAL A 28 12.48 6.07 -0.97
N LYS A 29 12.55 7.38 -0.66
CA LYS A 29 13.55 8.29 -1.25
C LYS A 29 14.97 7.92 -0.86
N ALA A 30 15.21 7.59 0.41
CA ALA A 30 16.53 7.19 0.90
C ALA A 30 16.99 5.86 0.26
N ARG A 31 16.06 4.92 0.05
CA ARG A 31 16.31 3.64 -0.62
C ARG A 31 16.40 3.76 -2.15
N GLY A 32 15.80 4.79 -2.73
CA GLY A 32 15.76 5.02 -4.18
C GLY A 32 14.86 4.04 -4.94
N LYS A 33 13.98 3.31 -4.25
CA LYS A 33 13.01 2.37 -4.85
C LYS A 33 11.74 2.30 -4.00
N LEU A 34 10.60 2.19 -4.68
CA LEU A 34 9.31 1.90 -4.07
C LEU A 34 9.10 0.37 -3.99
N ASN A 35 8.95 -0.18 -2.79
CA ASN A 35 8.53 -1.58 -2.62
C ASN A 35 7.00 -1.65 -2.75
N CYS A 36 6.51 -1.98 -3.95
CA CYS A 36 5.08 -2.03 -4.24
C CYS A 36 4.56 -3.47 -4.15
N GLY A 37 3.64 -3.70 -3.21
CA GLY A 37 2.96 -4.98 -3.06
C GLY A 37 1.94 -5.22 -4.17
N VAL A 38 2.14 -6.28 -4.97
CA VAL A 38 1.28 -6.63 -6.11
C VAL A 38 0.82 -8.09 -6.04
N THR A 39 0.03 -8.51 -7.03
CA THR A 39 -0.44 -9.89 -7.12
C THR A 39 0.65 -10.89 -7.49
N THR A 40 0.45 -12.16 -7.13
CA THR A 40 1.35 -13.27 -7.52
C THR A 40 1.28 -13.57 -9.02
N GLY A 41 0.35 -12.96 -9.75
CA GLY A 41 0.08 -13.23 -11.15
C GLY A 41 -1.42 -13.19 -11.43
N LEU A 42 -1.90 -12.01 -11.84
CA LEU A 42 -3.26 -11.80 -12.31
C LEU A 42 -3.16 -10.99 -13.60
N VAL A 43 -3.36 -11.67 -14.74
CA VAL A 43 -3.25 -11.07 -16.07
C VAL A 43 -4.19 -9.87 -16.16
N GLY A 44 -3.68 -8.75 -16.69
CA GLY A 44 -4.38 -7.46 -16.76
C GLY A 44 -4.16 -6.57 -15.53
N PHE A 45 -3.81 -7.12 -14.37
CA PHE A 45 -3.55 -6.38 -13.14
C PHE A 45 -2.06 -6.33 -12.78
N ALA A 46 -1.44 -7.48 -12.58
CA ALA A 46 -0.01 -7.60 -12.34
C ALA A 46 0.47 -9.01 -12.69
N ALA A 47 1.25 -9.13 -13.75
CA ALA A 47 1.94 -10.36 -14.12
C ALA A 47 3.27 -10.03 -14.84
N PRO A 48 4.33 -10.81 -14.60
CA PRO A 48 5.54 -10.72 -15.41
C PRO A 48 5.31 -11.34 -16.79
N ASP A 49 5.93 -10.76 -17.81
CA ASP A 49 6.05 -11.37 -19.13
C ASP A 49 7.12 -12.49 -19.14
N ALA A 50 7.36 -13.09 -20.31
CA ALA A 50 8.37 -14.14 -20.48
C ALA A 50 9.82 -13.67 -20.19
N ASN A 51 10.08 -12.37 -20.18
CA ASN A 51 11.37 -11.76 -19.87
C ASN A 51 11.46 -11.31 -18.39
N GLY A 52 10.42 -11.54 -17.59
CA GLY A 52 10.34 -11.09 -16.20
C GLY A 52 9.93 -9.62 -16.04
N VAL A 53 9.54 -8.94 -17.12
CA VAL A 53 9.07 -7.55 -17.07
C VAL A 53 7.62 -7.53 -16.59
N TRP A 54 7.39 -6.91 -15.45
CA TRP A 54 6.06 -6.75 -14.89
C TRP A 54 5.21 -5.80 -15.73
N ASP A 55 3.95 -6.18 -15.97
CA ASP A 55 2.96 -5.36 -16.65
C ASP A 55 1.55 -5.55 -16.04
N GLY A 56 0.66 -4.58 -16.32
CA GLY A 56 -0.73 -4.57 -15.89
C GLY A 56 -1.15 -3.27 -15.18
N PHE A 57 -2.42 -3.23 -14.79
CA PHE A 57 -3.03 -2.07 -14.14
C PHE A 57 -2.36 -1.71 -12.81
N ASP A 58 -2.21 -2.65 -11.88
CA ASP A 58 -1.59 -2.42 -10.58
C ASP A 58 -0.11 -2.04 -10.73
N VAL A 59 0.59 -2.67 -11.68
CA VAL A 59 1.97 -2.33 -12.05
C VAL A 59 2.07 -0.88 -12.50
N SER A 60 1.16 -0.44 -13.37
CA SER A 60 1.13 0.94 -13.87
C SER A 60 0.87 1.94 -12.76
N VAL A 61 0.02 1.61 -11.78
CA VAL A 61 -0.20 2.42 -10.58
C VAL A 61 1.09 2.55 -9.77
N CYS A 62 1.80 1.45 -9.49
CA CYS A 62 3.09 1.51 -8.78
C CYS A 62 4.13 2.37 -9.53
N ARG A 63 4.25 2.21 -10.85
CA ARG A 63 5.18 2.99 -11.69
C ARG A 63 4.83 4.47 -11.68
N ALA A 64 3.54 4.83 -11.69
CA ALA A 64 3.11 6.22 -11.59
C ALA A 64 3.49 6.85 -10.25
N VAL A 65 3.35 6.11 -9.15
CA VAL A 65 3.78 6.58 -7.81
C VAL A 65 5.30 6.72 -7.75
N ALA A 66 6.07 5.75 -8.26
CA ALA A 66 7.53 5.84 -8.32
C ALA A 66 8.01 7.02 -9.17
N ALA A 67 7.37 7.28 -10.33
CA ALA A 67 7.66 8.46 -11.14
C ALA A 67 7.41 9.76 -10.37
N ALA A 68 6.30 9.84 -9.62
CA ALA A 68 5.97 11.03 -8.84
C ALA A 68 6.90 11.26 -7.64
N VAL A 69 7.36 10.19 -7.00
CA VAL A 69 8.16 10.24 -5.76
C VAL A 69 9.66 10.32 -6.02
N LEU A 70 10.15 9.52 -6.98
CA LEU A 70 11.57 9.29 -7.26
C LEU A 70 12.01 9.92 -8.59
N GLY A 71 11.07 10.37 -9.43
CA GLY A 71 11.39 10.87 -10.77
C GLY A 71 11.71 9.77 -11.79
N ASP A 72 11.56 8.50 -11.42
CA ASP A 72 11.85 7.34 -12.26
C ASP A 72 10.71 6.29 -12.16
N PRO A 73 9.93 6.06 -13.23
CA PRO A 73 8.87 5.06 -13.22
C PRO A 73 9.38 3.62 -13.08
N THR A 74 10.67 3.38 -13.34
CA THR A 74 11.28 2.04 -13.25
C THR A 74 11.85 1.73 -11.88
N ALA A 75 11.91 2.72 -10.97
CA ALA A 75 12.40 2.59 -9.61
C ALA A 75 11.36 1.91 -8.66
N VAL A 76 10.89 0.74 -9.06
CA VAL A 76 9.91 -0.07 -8.33
C VAL A 76 10.48 -1.47 -8.09
N GLU A 77 10.33 -1.97 -6.87
CA GLU A 77 10.45 -3.39 -6.56
C GLU A 77 9.05 -3.98 -6.42
N PHE A 78 8.72 -4.98 -7.23
CA PHE A 78 7.40 -5.62 -7.19
C PHE A 78 7.43 -6.80 -6.22
N VAL A 79 6.79 -6.61 -5.06
CA VAL A 79 6.73 -7.62 -4.00
C VAL A 79 5.42 -8.38 -4.12
N THR A 80 5.48 -9.66 -4.47
CA THR A 80 4.26 -10.47 -4.62
C THR A 80 3.67 -10.84 -3.27
N THR A 81 2.40 -10.52 -3.05
CA THR A 81 1.67 -10.89 -1.83
C THR A 81 0.45 -11.74 -2.16
N THR A 82 -0.10 -12.45 -1.18
CA THR A 82 -1.37 -13.19 -1.33
C THR A 82 -2.53 -12.41 -0.70
N GLY A 83 -3.76 -12.90 -0.89
CA GLY A 83 -4.92 -12.33 -0.20
C GLY A 83 -4.81 -12.39 1.34
N GLN A 84 -4.09 -13.38 1.86
CA GLN A 84 -3.88 -13.58 3.30
C GLN A 84 -2.73 -12.72 3.84
N THR A 85 -1.64 -12.58 3.10
CA THR A 85 -0.39 -12.00 3.61
C THR A 85 -0.24 -10.50 3.35
N ARG A 86 -0.97 -9.94 2.38
CA ARG A 86 -0.79 -8.54 1.94
C ARG A 86 -0.88 -7.48 3.05
N PHE A 87 -1.77 -7.69 4.03
CA PHE A 87 -1.95 -6.73 5.11
C PHE A 87 -0.84 -6.83 6.15
N THR A 88 -0.39 -8.04 6.47
CA THR A 88 0.77 -8.23 7.35
C THR A 88 2.04 -7.67 6.70
N ALA A 89 2.23 -7.88 5.39
CA ALA A 89 3.35 -7.30 4.66
C ALA A 89 3.34 -5.76 4.75
N LEU A 90 2.19 -5.12 4.53
CA LEU A 90 2.06 -3.66 4.66
C LEU A 90 2.30 -3.17 6.10
N ALA A 91 1.69 -3.82 7.10
CA ALA A 91 1.87 -3.44 8.50
C ALA A 91 3.33 -3.59 8.99
N SER A 92 4.07 -4.55 8.44
CA SER A 92 5.46 -4.80 8.80
C SER A 92 6.47 -3.88 8.11
N GLY A 93 6.04 -3.11 7.10
CA GLY A 93 6.94 -2.32 6.25
C GLY A 93 7.72 -3.13 5.22
N GLU A 94 7.37 -4.41 5.01
CA GLU A 94 7.89 -5.21 3.89
C GLU A 94 7.57 -4.54 2.53
N ILE A 95 6.38 -3.94 2.45
CA ILE A 95 5.93 -3.13 1.32
C ILE A 95 5.58 -1.71 1.80
N ASP A 96 5.89 -0.74 0.95
CA ASP A 96 5.62 0.68 1.20
C ASP A 96 4.18 1.05 0.79
N MET A 97 3.63 0.33 -0.20
CA MET A 97 2.29 0.52 -0.73
C MET A 97 1.73 -0.80 -1.24
N LEU A 98 0.41 -0.97 -1.17
CA LEU A 98 -0.30 -2.13 -1.69
C LEU A 98 -1.15 -1.74 -2.92
N ALA A 99 -0.71 -2.13 -4.12
CA ALA A 99 -1.47 -2.00 -5.37
C ALA A 99 -1.98 -3.38 -5.80
N ARG A 100 -3.21 -3.72 -5.41
CA ARG A 100 -3.89 -4.98 -5.71
C ARG A 100 -5.39 -4.73 -5.83
N ASN A 101 -6.13 -5.76 -6.23
CA ASN A 101 -7.59 -5.88 -6.08
C ASN A 101 -8.07 -5.95 -4.61
N THR A 102 -7.60 -5.02 -3.76
CA THR A 102 -7.98 -4.90 -2.35
C THR A 102 -9.18 -3.98 -2.25
N THR A 103 -10.39 -4.55 -2.15
CA THR A 103 -11.62 -3.77 -1.97
C THR A 103 -11.53 -2.87 -0.74
N TRP A 104 -11.85 -1.59 -0.90
CA TRP A 104 -12.01 -0.67 0.22
C TRP A 104 -13.33 -0.98 0.93
N THR A 105 -13.25 -1.44 2.18
CA THR A 105 -14.40 -1.65 3.05
C THR A 105 -14.20 -0.88 4.35
N PHE A 106 -15.29 -0.48 5.00
CA PHE A 106 -15.24 0.23 6.28
C PHE A 106 -14.40 -0.49 7.34
N SER A 107 -14.58 -1.81 7.47
CA SER A 107 -13.80 -2.63 8.42
C SER A 107 -12.30 -2.64 8.11
N ARG A 108 -11.89 -2.68 6.83
CA ARG A 108 -10.47 -2.66 6.47
C ARG A 108 -9.84 -1.31 6.78
N ASP A 109 -10.58 -0.24 6.55
CA ASP A 109 -10.13 1.14 6.78
C ASP A 109 -9.96 1.42 8.28
N VAL A 110 -10.97 1.06 9.07
CA VAL A 110 -10.99 1.35 10.51
C VAL A 110 -10.13 0.37 11.32
N ASP A 111 -10.21 -0.94 11.03
CA ASP A 111 -9.62 -1.95 11.92
C ASP A 111 -8.13 -2.18 11.63
N LEU A 112 -7.73 -2.12 10.35
CA LEU A 112 -6.33 -2.39 9.96
C LEU A 112 -5.41 -1.19 10.15
N LYS A 113 -5.97 0.00 10.40
CA LYS A 113 -5.22 1.26 10.56
C LYS A 113 -4.34 1.58 9.34
N PHE A 114 -4.83 1.23 8.16
CA PHE A 114 -4.20 1.62 6.89
C PHE A 114 -4.97 2.76 6.27
N GLU A 115 -4.28 3.60 5.52
CA GLU A 115 -4.90 4.64 4.73
C GLU A 115 -5.21 4.11 3.33
N PHE A 116 -6.48 4.14 2.93
CA PHE A 116 -6.88 3.96 1.55
C PHE A 116 -6.89 5.32 0.84
N VAL A 117 -5.97 5.51 -0.10
CA VAL A 117 -5.73 6.84 -0.70
C VAL A 117 -6.66 7.20 -1.87
N GLY A 118 -7.33 6.22 -2.47
CA GLY A 118 -8.22 6.46 -3.61
C GLY A 118 -8.71 5.18 -4.26
N VAL A 119 -9.89 5.26 -4.88
CA VAL A 119 -10.46 4.17 -5.69
C VAL A 119 -9.90 4.29 -7.12
N ASN A 120 -9.15 3.28 -7.55
CA ASN A 120 -8.60 3.20 -8.91
C ASN A 120 -9.42 2.27 -9.83
N TYR A 121 -10.23 1.39 -9.27
CA TYR A 121 -11.05 0.42 -10.01
C TYR A 121 -12.32 0.07 -9.22
N TYR A 122 -13.46 0.02 -9.90
CA TYR A 122 -14.72 -0.48 -9.35
C TYR A 122 -14.93 -1.92 -9.84
N ASP A 123 -15.05 -2.87 -8.91
CA ASP A 123 -15.25 -4.28 -9.20
C ASP A 123 -16.66 -4.76 -8.83
N GLY A 124 -16.93 -6.04 -9.11
CA GLY A 124 -18.16 -6.72 -8.74
C GLY A 124 -17.89 -8.18 -8.39
N GLN A 125 -18.67 -8.70 -7.45
CA GLN A 125 -18.64 -10.12 -7.09
C GLN A 125 -19.70 -10.85 -7.93
N GLY A 126 -19.32 -12.00 -8.51
CA GLY A 126 -20.21 -12.80 -9.35
C GLY A 126 -19.90 -14.29 -9.22
N PHE A 127 -20.82 -15.11 -9.73
CA PHE A 127 -20.69 -16.56 -9.75
C PHE A 127 -20.38 -17.02 -11.17
N MET A 128 -19.40 -17.91 -11.31
CA MET A 128 -19.11 -18.58 -12.57
C MET A 128 -19.55 -20.03 -12.44
N VAL A 129 -20.45 -20.46 -13.35
CA VAL A 129 -21.02 -21.81 -13.35
C VAL A 129 -20.91 -22.46 -14.73
N PRO A 130 -20.85 -23.79 -14.81
CA PRO A 130 -20.97 -24.48 -16.08
C PRO A 130 -22.27 -24.12 -16.79
N LYS A 131 -22.18 -23.79 -18.08
CA LYS A 131 -23.37 -23.48 -18.91
C LYS A 131 -24.42 -24.59 -18.89
N SER A 132 -24.00 -25.84 -18.73
CA SER A 132 -24.89 -27.01 -18.66
C SER A 132 -25.82 -27.02 -17.45
N LEU A 133 -25.53 -26.26 -16.40
CA LEU A 133 -26.43 -26.15 -15.24
C LEU A 133 -27.69 -25.33 -15.56
N GLY A 134 -27.71 -24.55 -16.65
CA GLY A 134 -28.88 -23.76 -17.04
C GLY A 134 -29.27 -22.66 -16.06
N VAL A 135 -28.41 -22.37 -15.08
CA VAL A 135 -28.62 -21.35 -14.04
C VAL A 135 -28.33 -19.96 -14.59
N ALA A 136 -29.28 -19.04 -14.42
CA ALA A 136 -29.19 -17.64 -14.84
C ALA A 136 -29.10 -16.66 -13.65
N SER A 137 -29.30 -17.14 -12.42
CA SER A 137 -29.34 -16.31 -11.22
C SER A 137 -28.65 -17.00 -10.04
N ALA A 138 -27.99 -16.22 -9.17
CA ALA A 138 -27.45 -16.73 -7.91
C ALA A 138 -28.53 -17.37 -7.00
N LYS A 139 -29.81 -16.98 -7.19
CA LYS A 139 -30.95 -17.55 -6.46
C LYS A 139 -31.32 -18.96 -6.90
N GLU A 140 -30.75 -19.45 -8.00
CA GLU A 140 -31.00 -20.79 -8.52
C GLU A 140 -29.85 -21.76 -8.13
N LEU A 141 -28.92 -21.31 -7.29
CA LEU A 141 -27.80 -22.10 -6.76
C LEU A 141 -28.18 -22.83 -5.45
N ASP A 142 -29.46 -23.07 -5.22
CA ASP A 142 -29.95 -23.70 -3.98
C ASP A 142 -29.33 -25.08 -3.77
N GLY A 143 -28.64 -25.26 -2.63
CA GLY A 143 -28.01 -26.52 -2.23
C GLY A 143 -26.59 -26.75 -2.78
N ALA A 144 -26.00 -25.77 -3.47
CA ALA A 144 -24.59 -25.76 -3.87
C ALA A 144 -23.63 -25.24 -2.78
#